data_AF-A0A818QVQ8-F1
#
_entry.id   AF-A0A818QVQ8-F1
#
_cell.length_a   1.000
_cell.length_b   1.000
_cell.length_c   1.000
_cell.angle_alpha   90.00
_cell.angle_beta   90.00
_cell.angle_gamma   90.00
#
_symmetry.space_group_name_H-M   'P 1'
#
loop_
_entity.id
_entity.type
_entity.pdbx_description
1 polymer ?
#
loop_
_entity_poly.entity_id
_entity_poly.type
_entity_poly.pdbx_seq_one_letter_code
_entity_poly.pdbx_strand_id
1 'polypeptide(L)' 'MSSQFNDDEDDDEHRQDGEFLLNQFNIDFGIRHDDVRVGDVILPPWAENERDFVYKMRLALESEYVSQHLH' A
#
# COMPACT_ATOMS: atom_id res chain seq x y z
N MET A 1 6.47 26.70 -36.28
CA MET A 1 7.41 25.83 -35.56
C MET A 1 6.57 24.99 -34.63
N SER A 2 6.48 23.69 -34.91
CA SER A 2 5.56 22.78 -34.26
C SER A 2 5.80 22.76 -32.76
N SER A 3 4.73 22.95 -31.99
CA SER A 3 4.72 22.68 -30.56
C SER A 3 4.88 21.17 -30.41
N GLN A 4 6.08 20.72 -30.02
CA GLN A 4 6.25 19.39 -29.45
C GLN A 4 5.62 19.48 -28.05
N PHE A 5 4.32 19.21 -27.95
CA PHE A 5 3.76 18.62 -26.75
C PHE A 5 4.51 17.30 -26.58
N ASN A 6 5.43 17.24 -25.62
CA ASN A 6 5.86 15.95 -25.13
C ASN A 6 4.70 15.46 -24.28
N ASP A 7 3.83 14.66 -24.92
CA ASP A 7 3.07 13.62 -24.24
C ASP A 7 4.10 12.59 -23.76
N ASP A 8 4.87 12.95 -22.73
CA ASP A 8 5.62 11.97 -21.96
C ASP A 8 4.57 11.20 -21.14
N GLU A 9 4.26 10.04 -21.73
CA GLU A 9 3.51 8.89 -21.24
C GLU A 9 3.38 8.83 -19.71
N ASP A 10 2.16 8.55 -19.26
CA ASP A 10 1.72 8.26 -17.90
C ASP A 10 2.76 7.53 -17.00
N ASP A 11 3.66 8.27 -16.36
CA ASP A 11 4.36 7.81 -15.16
C ASP A 11 3.39 7.92 -13.97
N ASP A 12 2.35 7.07 -13.95
CA ASP A 12 1.60 6.78 -12.73
C ASP A 12 2.47 5.89 -11.82
N GLU A 13 3.55 6.49 -11.30
CA GLU A 13 4.53 5.87 -10.40
C GLU A 13 3.97 5.67 -8.98
N HIS A 14 2.67 5.87 -8.77
CA HIS A 14 1.99 5.54 -7.51
C HIS A 14 1.22 4.23 -7.63
N ARG A 15 1.88 3.21 -8.21
CA ARG A 15 1.51 1.81 -7.97
C ARG A 15 1.52 1.58 -6.46
N GLN A 16 0.34 1.61 -5.87
CA GLN A 16 0.09 1.28 -4.47
C GLN A 16 0.20 -0.24 -4.29
N ASP A 17 1.39 -0.77 -4.55
CA ASP A 17 1.63 -2.21 -4.60
C ASP A 17 1.71 -2.84 -3.21
N GLY A 18 1.66 -2.04 -2.13
CA GLY A 18 1.64 -2.54 -0.76
C GLY A 18 2.97 -3.15 -0.29
N GLU A 19 4.02 -3.04 -1.09
CA GLU A 19 5.33 -3.66 -0.88
C GLU A 19 5.98 -3.38 0.49
N PHE A 20 5.68 -2.24 1.11
CA PHE A 20 6.16 -1.89 2.46
C PHE A 20 5.65 -2.84 3.56
N LEU A 21 4.62 -3.64 3.26
CA LEU A 21 4.07 -4.67 4.14
C LEU A 21 4.86 -5.99 4.07
N LEU A 22 5.80 -6.11 3.13
CA LEU A 22 6.62 -7.30 2.92
C LEU A 22 8.05 -7.06 3.41
N ASN A 23 8.62 -8.05 4.08
CA ASN A 23 10.03 -8.08 4.45
C ASN A 23 10.88 -8.57 3.27
N GLN A 24 10.90 -7.81 2.17
CA GLN A 24 11.56 -8.19 0.92
C GLN A 24 13.06 -8.49 1.08
N PHE A 25 13.71 -7.80 2.02
CA PHE A 25 15.14 -7.95 2.30
C PHE A 25 15.44 -9.06 3.32
N ASN A 26 14.42 -9.78 3.78
CA ASN A 26 14.52 -10.85 4.77
C ASN A 26 15.33 -10.41 6.01
N ILE A 27 15.08 -9.17 6.45
CA ILE A 27 15.71 -8.54 7.60
C ILE A 27 15.30 -9.31 8.87
N ASP A 28 16.25 -9.54 9.77
CA ASP A 28 15.94 -10.15 11.06
C ASP A 28 15.38 -9.11 12.03
N PHE A 29 14.05 -9.06 12.13
CA PHE A 29 13.34 -8.21 13.08
C PHE A 29 13.24 -8.82 14.49
N GLY A 30 13.81 -10.01 14.69
CA GLY A 30 13.83 -10.70 15.98
C GLY A 30 12.55 -11.49 16.28
N ILE A 31 12.33 -11.76 17.57
CA ILE A 31 11.26 -12.62 18.07
C ILE A 31 10.41 -11.82 19.06
N ARG A 32 9.09 -11.93 18.94
CA ARG A 32 8.11 -11.30 19.83
C ARG A 32 8.07 -12.01 21.19
N HIS A 33 7.44 -11.38 22.18
CA HIS A 33 7.30 -11.94 23.53
C HIS A 33 6.49 -13.25 23.59
N ASP A 34 5.74 -13.56 22.54
CA ASP A 34 4.99 -14.80 22.32
C ASP A 34 5.81 -15.87 21.57
N ASP A 35 7.13 -15.69 21.46
CA ASP A 35 8.08 -16.59 20.78
C ASP A 35 7.86 -16.73 19.26
N VAL A 36 7.13 -15.77 18.65
CA VAL A 36 6.89 -15.71 17.21
C VAL A 36 7.93 -14.83 16.52
N ARG A 37 8.62 -15.38 15.51
CA ARG A 37 9.56 -14.60 14.69
C ARG A 37 8.81 -13.53 13.89
N VAL A 38 9.36 -12.32 13.85
CA VAL A 38 8.80 -11.20 13.09
C VAL A 38 9.21 -11.32 11.61
N GLY A 39 8.22 -11.29 10.72
CA GLY A 39 8.38 -11.39 9.26
C GLY A 39 7.51 -10.35 8.54
N ASP A 40 6.84 -10.77 7.46
CA ASP A 40 5.87 -9.95 6.74
C ASP A 40 4.72 -9.49 7.65
N VAL A 41 4.06 -8.40 7.27
CA VAL A 41 2.86 -7.93 7.97
C VAL A 41 1.73 -8.93 7.76
N ILE A 42 1.14 -9.38 8.86
CA ILE A 42 -0.03 -10.26 8.82
C ILE A 42 -1.24 -9.42 8.40
N LEU A 43 -1.80 -9.72 7.23
CA LEU A 43 -2.95 -9.03 6.69
C LEU A 43 -4.25 -9.45 7.38
N PRO A 44 -5.24 -8.54 7.46
CA PRO A 44 -6.56 -8.88 7.95
C PRO A 44 -7.29 -9.84 6.99
N PRO A 45 -8.27 -10.62 7.46
CA PRO A 45 -8.92 -11.68 6.67
C PRO A 45 -9.70 -11.18 5.45
N TRP A 46 -9.96 -9.87 5.35
CA TRP A 46 -10.63 -9.25 4.22
C TRP A 46 -9.68 -8.78 3.12
N ALA A 47 -8.35 -8.86 3.33
CA ALA A 47 -7.34 -8.51 2.33
C ALA A 47 -6.67 -9.78 1.80
N GLU A 48 -6.69 -9.95 0.48
CA GLU A 48 -6.11 -11.13 -0.19
C GLU A 48 -4.58 -11.04 -0.29
N ASN A 49 -4.06 -9.82 -0.44
CA ASN A 49 -2.64 -9.50 -0.55
C ASN A 49 -2.42 -8.02 -0.17
N GLU A 50 -1.16 -7.62 -0.10
CA GLU A 50 -0.71 -6.29 0.29
C GLU A 50 -1.28 -5.18 -0.62
N ARG A 51 -1.40 -5.44 -1.92
CA ARG A 51 -2.00 -4.50 -2.89
C ARG A 51 -3.49 -4.34 -2.65
N ASP A 52 -4.22 -5.44 -2.45
CA ASP A 52 -5.65 -5.43 -2.14
C ASP A 52 -5.94 -4.72 -0.80
N PHE A 53 -5.06 -4.90 0.19
CA PHE A 53 -5.12 -4.14 1.45
C PHE A 53 -5.04 -2.63 1.19
N VAL A 54 -4.00 -2.16 0.50
CA VAL A 54 -3.80 -0.72 0.26
C VAL A 54 -4.94 -0.15 -0.59
N TYR A 55 -5.40 -0.88 -1.60
CA TYR A 55 -6.55 -0.50 -2.42
C TYR A 55 -7.81 -0.29 -1.57
N LYS A 56 -8.16 -1.24 -0.70
CA LYS A 56 -9.32 -1.13 0.19
C LYS A 56 -9.16 0.00 1.22
N MET A 57 -7.95 0.24 1.72
CA MET A 57 -7.69 1.39 2.61
C MET A 57 -7.89 2.71 1.89
N ARG A 58 -7.47 2.84 0.63
CA ARG A 58 -7.72 4.03 -0.20
C ARG A 58 -9.22 4.25 -0.39
N LEU A 59 -9.96 3.22 -0.79
CA LEU A 59 -11.41 3.31 -0.94
C LEU A 59 -12.11 3.74 0.35
N ALA A 60 -11.65 3.23 1.51
CA ALA A 60 -12.20 3.63 2.80
C ALA A 60 -11.91 5.12 3.10
N LEU A 61 -10.70 5.59 2.81
CA LEU A 61 -10.29 6.97 3.02
C LEU A 61 -11.07 7.94 2.11
N GLU A 62 -11.31 7.55 0.86
CA GLU A 62 -12.06 8.33 -0.15
C GLU A 62 -13.59 8.19 0.01
N SER A 63 -14.07 7.47 1.05
CA SER A 63 -15.50 7.27 1.27
C SER A 63 -16.20 8.56 1.70
N GLU A 64 -17.50 8.64 1.42
CA GLU A 64 -18.35 9.77 1.84
C GLU A 64 -18.32 9.98 3.36
N TYR A 65 -18.36 8.88 4.13
CA TYR A 65 -18.29 8.95 5.58
C TYR A 65 -17.01 9.64 6.04
N VAL A 66 -15.84 9.19 5.58
CA VAL A 66 -14.57 9.80 6.00
C VAL A 66 -14.47 11.23 5.49
N SER A 67 -14.89 11.48 4.25
CA SER A 67 -14.91 12.83 3.67
C SER A 67 -15.73 13.83 4.48
N GLN A 68 -16.84 13.41 5.11
CA GLN A 68 -17.68 14.28 5.94
C GLN A 68 -17.15 14.49 7.37
N HIS A 69 -16.26 13.64 7.85
CA HIS A 69 -15.82 13.58 9.25
C HIS A 69 -14.33 13.90 9.45
N LEU A 70 -13.58 14.08 8.37
CA LEU A 70 -12.17 14.41 8.38
C LEU A 70 -11.96 15.86 7.93
N HIS A 71 -12.31 16.82 8.81
CA HIS A 71 -12.18 18.27 8.60
C HIS A 71 -11.38 18.93 9.73
#